data_AF-A0A7X8P6J7-F1
#
_entry.id   AF-A0A7X8P6J7-F1
#
_cell.length_a   1.000
_cell.length_b   1.000
_cell.length_c   1.000
_cell.angle_alpha   90.00
_cell.angle_beta   90.00
_cell.angle_gamma   90.00
#
_symmetry.space_group_name_H-M   'P 1'
#
loop_
_entity.id
_entity.type
_entity.pdbx_description
1 polymer ?
#
loop_
_entity_poly.entity_id
_entity_poly.type
_entity_poly.pdbx_seq_one_letter_code
_entity_poly.pdbx_strand_id
1 'polypeptide(L)'
;MKNTTFAATLLASSIAFAHPAHAGGKTAFGDPIPVADGLTLDPIIDARIRYEGVDQPTVDADALTVRLRTGLELKHAPSHLSVLVEAEGTLGLNNEYNAFPFALPGSSQRRPQFAVVADGESIDLNRAQIMYKVKNFALTVGRQRINLDDQRFVGSVGWRQNEQTFDAVRAEATIGPVSFDGTYAIQQDSIFGSEAGPRRSMDGDFVFLGASAKLGPMTAKAFSYILDYDEAFAFANSSQTYGARVSGSFPLSKAVKLNVLASYARQSGIGSAPVAYDADYVLGELGLGYQGFTLTGGYEKLGADKAVGKSFQTPLATLHKFNGWADLFLTTPGNGLEDYYVTLAKVFPKVKAVQGLNANVTYHEFRSDVGGVKFGTELDASLGFKTKKVGWLVKYANYNANKLGVDREILWLQAEVAF
;
A
#
# COMPACT_ATOMS: atom_id res chain seq x y z
N MET A 1 -21.94 34.53 6.88
CA MET A 1 -20.50 34.32 6.60
C MET A 1 -20.17 32.87 6.89
N LYS A 2 -19.91 32.09 5.83
CA LYS A 2 -19.74 30.63 5.86
C LYS A 2 -18.27 30.29 6.13
N ASN A 3 -17.97 29.70 7.29
CA ASN A 3 -16.65 29.15 7.60
C ASN A 3 -16.69 27.63 7.43
N THR A 4 -16.17 27.15 6.30
CA THR A 4 -15.91 25.74 6.02
C THR A 4 -14.69 25.28 6.83
N THR A 5 -14.91 24.31 7.71
CA THR A 5 -13.85 23.70 8.52
C THR A 5 -13.40 22.42 7.81
N PHE A 6 -12.13 22.36 7.37
CA PHE A 6 -11.55 21.17 6.77
C PHE A 6 -11.39 20.05 7.83
N ALA A 7 -12.07 18.93 7.63
CA ALA A 7 -11.86 17.70 8.36
C ALA A 7 -10.81 16.86 7.61
N ALA A 8 -9.58 16.85 8.10
CA ALA A 8 -8.55 15.90 7.67
C ALA A 8 -8.64 14.65 8.55
N THR A 9 -9.06 13.54 7.97
CA THR A 9 -9.04 12.21 8.58
C THR A 9 -7.62 11.66 8.41
N LEU A 10 -6.80 11.77 9.47
CA LEU A 10 -5.50 11.08 9.56
C LEU A 10 -5.75 9.72 10.22
N LEU A 11 -6.12 8.74 9.39
CA LEU A 11 -5.95 7.33 9.68
C LEU A 11 -5.12 6.78 8.53
N ALA A 12 -3.96 6.22 8.89
CA ALA A 12 -2.87 5.81 8.01
C ALA A 12 -2.25 6.93 7.16
N SER A 13 -1.07 7.40 7.58
CA SER A 13 -0.17 8.12 6.68
C SER A 13 0.39 7.16 5.63
N SER A 14 -0.41 6.80 4.63
CA SER A 14 0.15 6.86 3.28
C SER A 14 0.51 8.34 3.08
N ILE A 15 1.74 8.60 2.62
CA ILE A 15 2.08 9.94 2.12
C ILE A 15 1.25 10.12 0.86
N ALA A 16 -0.02 10.45 1.02
CA ALA A 16 -0.87 10.91 -0.04
C ALA A 16 -0.30 12.26 -0.45
N PHE A 17 0.31 12.33 -1.63
CA PHE A 17 0.61 13.58 -2.29
C PHE A 17 -0.72 14.23 -2.70
N ALA A 18 -1.42 14.81 -1.72
CA ALA A 18 -2.54 15.70 -1.98
C ALA A 18 -1.99 16.90 -2.76
N HIS A 19 -2.33 16.96 -4.05
CA HIS A 19 -2.08 18.13 -4.86
C HIS A 19 -3.03 19.24 -4.40
N PRO A 20 -2.53 20.43 -4.04
CA PRO A 20 -3.42 21.53 -3.71
C PRO A 20 -4.16 21.97 -4.97
N ALA A 21 -5.48 22.01 -4.90
CA ALA A 21 -6.27 22.78 -5.86
C ALA A 21 -5.92 24.26 -5.67
N HIS A 22 -5.30 24.87 -6.67
CA HIS A 22 -5.04 26.31 -6.69
C HIS A 22 -5.78 26.98 -7.83
N ALA A 23 -6.59 27.96 -7.44
CA ALA A 23 -7.23 28.91 -8.32
C ALA A 23 -6.24 30.01 -8.71
N GLY A 24 -6.17 30.33 -10.00
CA GLY A 24 -5.76 31.65 -10.50
C GLY A 24 -4.32 32.09 -10.26
N GLY A 25 -3.35 31.29 -10.70
CA GLY A 25 -1.92 31.67 -10.76
C GLY A 25 -1.27 31.12 -12.05
N LYS A 26 -0.11 31.68 -12.42
CA LYS A 26 0.71 31.22 -13.57
C LYS A 26 0.82 29.69 -13.56
N THR A 27 0.66 29.06 -14.72
CA THR A 27 0.84 27.60 -14.89
C THR A 27 2.19 27.19 -14.30
N ALA A 28 2.15 26.38 -13.25
CA ALA A 28 3.32 25.76 -12.68
C ALA A 28 3.72 24.55 -13.52
N PHE A 29 5.00 24.22 -13.51
CA PHE A 29 5.48 22.95 -14.08
C PHE A 29 4.79 21.77 -13.36
N GLY A 30 4.02 20.99 -14.12
CA GLY A 30 3.12 19.93 -13.65
C GLY A 30 1.63 20.22 -13.84
N ASP A 31 1.23 21.49 -14.06
CA ASP A 31 -0.19 21.82 -14.16
C ASP A 31 -0.84 21.31 -15.46
N PRO A 32 -2.13 20.92 -15.43
CA PRO A 32 -2.88 20.61 -16.64
C PRO A 32 -2.87 21.75 -17.66
N ILE A 33 -2.56 21.40 -18.91
CA ILE A 33 -2.42 22.31 -20.05
C ILE A 33 -3.68 22.21 -20.92
N PRO A 34 -4.47 23.28 -21.09
CA PRO A 34 -5.55 23.28 -22.08
C PRO A 34 -4.97 23.13 -23.50
N VAL A 35 -5.45 22.14 -24.24
CA VAL A 35 -4.98 21.85 -25.62
C VAL A 35 -6.09 21.98 -26.68
N ALA A 36 -7.35 21.94 -26.26
CA ALA A 36 -8.53 22.26 -27.07
C ALA A 36 -9.72 22.58 -26.14
N ASP A 37 -10.87 22.94 -26.72
CA ASP A 37 -12.08 23.25 -25.96
C ASP A 37 -12.49 22.10 -25.04
N GLY A 38 -12.44 22.35 -23.72
CA GLY A 38 -12.76 21.35 -22.70
C GLY A 38 -11.75 20.20 -22.58
N LEU A 39 -10.66 20.20 -23.34
CA LEU A 39 -9.61 19.16 -23.32
C LEU A 39 -8.34 19.68 -22.64
N THR A 40 -7.91 19.01 -21.58
CA THR A 40 -6.65 19.28 -20.88
C THR A 40 -5.69 18.11 -20.99
N LEU A 41 -4.41 18.40 -21.16
CA LEU A 41 -3.30 17.46 -21.06
C LEU A 41 -2.57 17.67 -19.74
N ASP A 42 -2.50 16.63 -18.92
CA ASP A 42 -1.92 16.62 -17.59
C ASP A 42 -0.64 15.77 -17.63
N PRO A 43 0.56 16.37 -17.68
CA PRO A 43 1.81 15.61 -17.72
C PRO A 43 2.07 14.98 -16.36
N ILE A 44 2.55 13.74 -16.34
CA ILE A 44 2.87 13.00 -15.12
C ILE A 44 4.37 12.80 -15.08
N ILE A 45 5.03 13.23 -14.01
CA ILE A 45 6.42 12.89 -13.74
C ILE A 45 6.61 12.67 -12.24
N ASP A 46 7.10 11.50 -11.86
CA ASP A 46 7.44 11.11 -10.49
C ASP A 46 8.83 10.47 -10.50
N ALA A 47 9.78 11.12 -9.84
CA ALA A 47 11.15 10.65 -9.71
C ALA A 47 11.50 10.44 -8.23
N ARG A 48 12.09 9.29 -7.93
CA ARG A 48 12.50 8.92 -6.57
C ARG A 48 13.90 8.32 -6.59
N ILE A 49 14.78 8.79 -5.72
CA ILE A 49 16.00 8.07 -5.36
C ILE A 49 15.84 7.51 -3.95
N ARG A 50 16.27 6.26 -3.75
CA ARG A 50 16.20 5.58 -2.45
C ARG A 50 17.48 4.82 -2.18
N TYR A 51 18.00 4.99 -0.98
CA TYR A 51 18.90 4.04 -0.35
C TYR A 51 18.08 3.15 0.60
N GLU A 52 18.31 1.84 0.56
CA GLU A 52 17.79 0.82 1.48
C GLU A 52 18.96 -0.07 1.92
N GLY A 53 19.42 0.14 3.15
CA GLY A 53 20.48 -0.64 3.78
C GLY A 53 19.89 -1.67 4.72
N VAL A 54 20.19 -2.96 4.50
CA VAL A 54 19.72 -4.08 5.33
C VAL A 54 20.92 -4.70 6.02
N ASP A 55 20.90 -4.71 7.36
CA ASP A 55 21.88 -5.41 8.19
C ASP A 55 21.19 -6.57 8.92
N GLN A 56 21.74 -7.77 8.79
CA GLN A 56 21.26 -8.98 9.45
C GLN A 56 22.35 -10.05 9.40
N PRO A 57 22.26 -11.11 10.22
CA PRO A 57 23.17 -12.23 10.11
C PRO A 57 23.19 -12.84 8.71
N THR A 58 24.39 -13.29 8.30
CA THR A 58 24.75 -14.05 7.07
C THR A 58 24.68 -13.32 5.73
N VAL A 59 23.70 -12.45 5.49
CA VAL A 59 23.58 -11.67 4.25
C VAL A 59 23.10 -10.25 4.54
N ASP A 60 23.76 -9.24 4.01
CA ASP A 60 23.41 -7.82 4.11
C ASP A 60 23.05 -7.27 2.71
N ALA A 61 22.56 -6.03 2.65
CA ALA A 61 22.38 -5.33 1.39
C ALA A 61 22.58 -3.83 1.52
N ASP A 62 23.17 -3.23 0.50
CA ASP A 62 23.20 -1.80 0.26
C ASP A 62 22.53 -1.55 -1.10
N ALA A 63 21.27 -1.14 -1.13
CA ALA A 63 20.57 -0.88 -2.38
C ALA A 63 20.42 0.62 -2.61
N LEU A 64 21.05 1.15 -3.64
CA LEU A 64 20.82 2.51 -4.12
C LEU A 64 20.06 2.47 -5.45
N THR A 65 18.79 2.83 -5.43
CA THR A 65 17.89 2.73 -6.59
C THR A 65 17.29 4.07 -6.98
N VAL A 66 17.04 4.25 -8.26
CA VAL A 66 16.33 5.38 -8.85
C VAL A 66 15.11 4.88 -9.59
N ARG A 67 13.98 5.55 -9.40
CA ARG A 67 12.76 5.37 -10.18
C ARG A 67 12.43 6.62 -10.95
N LEU A 68 11.93 6.43 -12.16
CA LEU A 68 11.21 7.45 -12.92
C LEU A 68 9.88 6.88 -13.40
N ARG A 69 8.79 7.58 -13.12
CA ARG A 69 7.49 7.41 -13.78
C ARG A 69 7.22 8.63 -14.61
N THR A 70 6.80 8.41 -15.84
CA THR A 70 6.47 9.50 -16.76
C THR A 70 5.26 9.13 -17.60
N GLY A 71 4.41 10.10 -17.88
CA GLY A 71 3.19 9.84 -18.63
C GLY A 71 2.41 11.11 -18.92
N LEU A 72 1.18 10.91 -19.39
CA LEU A 72 0.21 11.97 -19.58
C LEU A 72 -1.21 11.45 -19.35
N GLU A 73 -2.08 12.35 -18.91
CA GLU A 73 -3.52 12.13 -18.86
C GLU A 73 -4.24 13.20 -19.69
N LEU A 74 -5.04 12.78 -20.65
CA LEU A 74 -5.96 13.64 -21.39
C LEU A 74 -7.32 13.61 -20.70
N LYS A 75 -7.90 14.77 -20.37
CA LYS A 75 -9.24 14.89 -19.77
C LYS A 75 -10.12 15.76 -20.64
N HIS A 76 -11.25 15.23 -21.10
CA HIS A 76 -12.25 15.97 -21.86
C HIS A 76 -13.49 16.21 -21.00
N ALA A 77 -13.62 17.43 -20.47
CA ALA A 77 -14.67 17.80 -19.53
C ALA A 77 -16.10 17.60 -20.08
N PRO A 78 -16.43 17.95 -21.34
CA PRO A 78 -17.78 17.76 -21.89
C PRO A 78 -18.22 16.30 -22.02
N SER A 79 -17.30 15.38 -22.35
CA SER A 79 -17.65 13.95 -22.47
C SER A 79 -17.42 13.16 -21.17
N HIS A 80 -16.83 13.78 -20.15
CA HIS A 80 -16.46 13.14 -18.90
C HIS A 80 -15.45 11.97 -19.05
N LEU A 81 -14.71 11.96 -20.16
CA LEU A 81 -13.71 10.92 -20.45
C LEU A 81 -12.31 11.40 -20.11
N SER A 82 -11.49 10.49 -19.58
CA SER A 82 -10.05 10.64 -19.55
C SER A 82 -9.32 9.42 -20.10
N VAL A 83 -8.13 9.64 -20.66
CA VAL A 83 -7.20 8.60 -21.13
C VAL A 83 -5.86 8.87 -20.50
N LEU A 84 -5.27 7.86 -19.86
CA LEU A 84 -3.97 7.95 -19.20
C LEU A 84 -3.04 6.88 -19.74
N VAL A 85 -1.80 7.29 -20.05
CA VAL A 85 -0.68 6.37 -20.30
C VAL A 85 0.50 6.82 -19.45
N GLU A 86 1.09 5.88 -18.71
CA GLU A 86 2.24 6.10 -17.83
C GLU A 86 3.20 4.91 -17.94
N ALA A 87 4.46 5.22 -18.21
CA ALA A 87 5.57 4.28 -18.10
C ALA A 87 6.24 4.44 -16.73
N GLU A 88 6.84 3.35 -16.25
CA GLU A 88 7.76 3.39 -15.11
C GLU A 88 9.07 2.67 -15.43
N GLY A 89 10.13 3.07 -14.73
CA GLY A 89 11.39 2.35 -14.77
C GLY A 89 12.16 2.52 -13.48
N THR A 90 12.87 1.46 -13.11
CA THR A 90 13.74 1.36 -11.96
C THR A 90 15.16 1.08 -12.43
N LEU A 91 16.14 1.77 -11.84
CA LEU A 91 17.56 1.59 -12.08
C LEU A 91 18.28 1.38 -10.74
N GLY A 92 19.08 0.32 -10.63
CA GLY A 92 20.04 0.14 -9.55
C GLY A 92 21.32 0.90 -9.88
N LEU A 93 21.73 1.83 -9.02
CA LEU A 93 23.00 2.55 -9.15
C LEU A 93 24.19 1.74 -8.64
N ASN A 94 23.92 0.70 -7.86
CA ASN A 94 24.87 -0.32 -7.44
C ASN A 94 24.20 -1.71 -7.50
N ASN A 95 24.98 -2.76 -7.18
CA ASN A 95 24.56 -4.15 -7.32
C ASN A 95 24.63 -4.97 -6.03
N GLU A 96 24.69 -4.29 -4.87
CA GLU A 96 24.92 -4.90 -3.55
C GLU A 96 23.60 -5.30 -2.86
N TYR A 97 22.67 -5.85 -3.64
CA TYR A 97 21.37 -6.33 -3.14
C TYR A 97 20.81 -7.45 -4.03
N ASN A 98 19.92 -8.27 -3.46
CA ASN A 98 19.19 -9.30 -4.20
C ASN A 98 17.80 -8.79 -4.60
N ALA A 99 17.56 -8.60 -5.90
CA ALA A 99 16.27 -8.08 -6.39
C ALA A 99 15.11 -9.09 -6.26
N PHE A 100 15.42 -10.40 -6.25
CA PHE A 100 14.40 -11.44 -6.35
C PHE A 100 14.49 -12.45 -5.19
N PRO A 101 13.43 -12.59 -4.36
CA PRO A 101 13.37 -13.58 -3.28
C PRO A 101 13.08 -15.01 -3.77
N PHE A 102 13.05 -15.25 -5.08
CA PHE A 102 12.69 -16.53 -5.69
C PHE A 102 13.73 -16.99 -6.70
N ALA A 103 13.63 -18.26 -7.11
CA ALA A 103 14.49 -18.81 -8.13
C ALA A 103 14.22 -18.22 -9.51
N LEU A 104 15.26 -17.61 -10.09
CA LEU A 104 15.23 -17.06 -11.45
C LEU A 104 16.57 -17.35 -12.14
N PRO A 105 16.72 -18.54 -12.75
CA PRO A 105 17.96 -18.93 -13.44
C PRO A 105 18.31 -17.93 -14.56
N GLY A 106 19.60 -17.59 -14.66
CA GLY A 106 20.11 -16.68 -15.69
C GLY A 106 19.93 -15.18 -15.41
N SER A 107 19.21 -14.81 -14.35
CA SER A 107 19.08 -13.39 -13.97
C SER A 107 20.35 -12.87 -13.28
N SER A 108 20.87 -11.74 -13.76
CA SER A 108 21.98 -11.01 -13.14
C SER A 108 21.56 -10.20 -11.90
N GLN A 109 20.26 -10.03 -11.69
CA GLN A 109 19.69 -9.30 -10.55
C GLN A 109 19.31 -10.22 -9.38
N ARG A 110 19.28 -11.54 -9.61
CA ARG A 110 19.18 -12.54 -8.54
C ARG A 110 20.56 -12.81 -7.95
N ARG A 111 20.81 -12.26 -6.76
CA ARG A 111 22.10 -12.26 -6.07
C ARG A 111 21.94 -12.80 -4.65
N PRO A 112 21.72 -14.12 -4.47
CA PRO A 112 21.34 -14.70 -3.18
C PRO A 112 22.39 -14.54 -2.07
N GLN A 113 23.59 -14.06 -2.40
CA GLN A 113 24.61 -13.66 -1.43
C GLN A 113 24.29 -12.35 -0.70
N PHE A 114 23.32 -11.56 -1.17
CA PHE A 114 22.85 -10.35 -0.52
C PHE A 114 21.42 -10.52 0.02
N ALA A 115 21.04 -9.70 0.99
CA ALA A 115 19.68 -9.59 1.47
C ALA A 115 18.74 -9.08 0.37
N VAL A 116 17.45 -9.40 0.50
CA VAL A 116 16.44 -9.03 -0.48
C VAL A 116 16.05 -7.57 -0.33
N VAL A 117 16.21 -6.82 -1.42
CA VAL A 117 15.57 -5.52 -1.65
C VAL A 117 14.85 -5.63 -2.98
N ALA A 118 13.52 -5.72 -2.95
CA ALA A 118 12.68 -6.07 -4.11
C ALA A 118 12.46 -4.91 -5.09
N ASP A 119 13.54 -4.21 -5.45
CA ASP A 119 13.59 -3.14 -6.44
C ASP A 119 14.53 -3.56 -7.58
N GLY A 120 14.07 -4.50 -8.40
CA GLY A 120 14.78 -4.88 -9.62
C GLY A 120 14.82 -3.73 -10.62
N GLU A 121 15.90 -3.66 -11.40
CA GLU A 121 15.96 -2.86 -12.60
C GLU A 121 14.85 -3.30 -13.56
N SER A 122 14.05 -2.34 -14.02
CA SER A 122 12.86 -2.60 -14.83
C SER A 122 12.53 -1.42 -15.74
N ILE A 123 11.83 -1.70 -16.85
CA ILE A 123 11.13 -0.70 -17.66
C ILE A 123 9.78 -1.29 -18.05
N ASP A 124 8.71 -0.66 -17.61
CA ASP A 124 7.36 -1.20 -17.67
C ASP A 124 6.33 -0.16 -18.10
N LEU A 125 5.24 -0.64 -18.70
CA LEU A 125 3.99 0.11 -18.78
C LEU A 125 3.32 0.03 -17.40
N ASN A 126 3.26 1.16 -16.70
CA ASN A 126 2.63 1.20 -15.38
C ASN A 126 1.11 1.32 -15.50
N ARG A 127 0.61 2.26 -16.30
CA ARG A 127 -0.84 2.48 -16.47
C ARG A 127 -1.19 2.77 -17.91
N ALA A 128 -2.30 2.21 -18.36
CA ALA A 128 -2.90 2.47 -19.66
C ALA A 128 -4.40 2.27 -19.51
N GLN A 129 -5.13 3.36 -19.32
CA GLN A 129 -6.54 3.28 -18.90
C GLN A 129 -7.39 4.37 -19.54
N ILE A 130 -8.66 4.05 -19.71
CA ILE A 130 -9.73 4.98 -20.05
C ILE A 130 -10.68 5.06 -18.87
N MET A 131 -11.06 6.27 -18.47
CA MET A 131 -12.02 6.51 -17.41
C MET A 131 -13.20 7.34 -17.92
N TYR A 132 -14.41 6.95 -17.54
CA TYR A 132 -15.60 7.79 -17.59
C TYR A 132 -15.99 8.17 -16.17
N LYS A 133 -16.12 9.46 -15.85
CA LYS A 133 -16.42 9.90 -14.48
C LYS A 133 -17.41 11.05 -14.41
N VAL A 134 -18.54 10.78 -13.76
CA VAL A 134 -19.56 11.77 -13.39
C VAL A 134 -19.73 11.82 -11.87
N LYS A 135 -20.59 12.71 -11.39
CA LYS A 135 -20.74 13.04 -9.96
C LYS A 135 -20.82 11.82 -9.02
N ASN A 136 -21.60 10.80 -9.39
CA ASN A 136 -21.90 9.64 -8.54
C ASN A 136 -21.48 8.31 -9.18
N PHE A 137 -20.71 8.33 -10.27
CA PHE A 137 -20.32 7.13 -11.00
C PHE A 137 -18.96 7.31 -11.67
N ALA A 138 -18.12 6.29 -11.58
CA ALA A 138 -16.90 6.17 -12.36
C ALA A 138 -16.78 4.76 -12.93
N LEU A 139 -16.28 4.65 -14.16
CA LEU A 139 -15.91 3.40 -14.80
C LEU A 139 -14.50 3.54 -15.36
N THR A 140 -13.59 2.63 -14.99
CA THR A 140 -12.21 2.60 -15.47
C THR A 140 -11.91 1.26 -16.12
N VAL A 141 -11.36 1.30 -17.33
CA VAL A 141 -10.99 0.11 -18.11
C VAL A 141 -9.51 0.20 -18.51
N GLY A 142 -8.78 -0.89 -18.35
CA GLY A 142 -7.38 -1.03 -18.72
C GLY A 142 -6.47 -1.25 -17.51
N ARG A 143 -5.16 -1.08 -17.74
CA ARG A 143 -4.12 -1.22 -16.72
C ARG A 143 -4.18 -0.07 -15.75
N GLN A 144 -4.45 -0.36 -14.48
CA GLN A 144 -4.71 0.64 -13.46
C GLN A 144 -4.20 0.23 -12.08
N ARG A 145 -4.05 1.22 -11.19
CA ARG A 145 -3.85 1.00 -9.77
C ARG A 145 -5.18 0.68 -9.10
N ILE A 146 -5.18 -0.31 -8.21
CA ILE A 146 -6.31 -0.59 -7.34
C ILE A 146 -5.82 -0.50 -5.88
N ASN A 147 -6.41 0.43 -5.13
CA ASN A 147 -6.12 0.67 -3.72
C ASN A 147 -7.43 0.66 -2.95
N LEU A 148 -7.69 -0.40 -2.19
CA LEU A 148 -8.93 -0.56 -1.43
C LEU A 148 -8.68 -0.25 0.04
N ASP A 149 -9.47 0.67 0.60
CA ASP A 149 -9.41 1.10 2.00
C ASP A 149 -8.00 1.50 2.45
N ASP A 150 -7.45 0.83 3.46
CA ASP A 150 -6.09 1.01 3.97
C ASP A 150 -5.05 0.17 3.24
N GLN A 151 -5.43 -0.52 2.16
CA GLN A 151 -4.59 -1.39 1.34
C GLN A 151 -4.12 -2.66 2.07
N ARG A 152 -4.83 -3.08 3.12
CA ARG A 152 -4.53 -4.33 3.86
C ARG A 152 -4.77 -5.60 3.05
N PHE A 153 -5.67 -5.53 2.07
CA PHE A 153 -6.03 -6.64 1.20
C PHE A 153 -5.55 -6.43 -0.24
N VAL A 154 -5.81 -5.25 -0.80
CA VAL A 154 -5.48 -4.91 -2.20
C VAL A 154 -4.90 -3.50 -2.25
N GLY A 155 -3.67 -3.38 -2.75
CA GLY A 155 -2.99 -2.11 -2.97
C GLY A 155 -1.98 -2.15 -4.11
N SER A 156 -1.55 -0.98 -4.55
CA SER A 156 -0.54 -0.82 -5.61
C SER A 156 0.90 -0.89 -5.10
N VAL A 157 1.09 -0.98 -3.77
CA VAL A 157 2.40 -1.13 -3.15
C VAL A 157 3.39 -0.03 -3.54
N GLY A 158 2.91 1.23 -3.63
CA GLY A 158 3.72 2.40 -4.04
C GLY A 158 4.92 2.74 -3.15
N TRP A 159 5.14 1.93 -2.10
CA TRP A 159 6.38 1.91 -1.33
C TRP A 159 7.58 1.46 -2.18
N ARG A 160 7.45 0.38 -2.97
CA ARG A 160 8.53 -0.13 -3.82
C ARG A 160 8.77 0.78 -5.02
N GLN A 161 9.90 0.58 -5.70
CA GLN A 161 10.20 1.37 -6.90
C GLN A 161 9.26 1.00 -8.04
N ASN A 162 8.98 -0.28 -8.29
CA ASN A 162 7.93 -0.70 -9.23
C ASN A 162 6.58 -0.84 -8.51
N GLU A 163 5.47 -0.54 -9.17
CA GLU A 163 4.14 -0.75 -8.59
C GLU A 163 3.54 -2.08 -8.97
N GLN A 164 2.58 -2.49 -8.14
CA GLN A 164 1.59 -3.46 -8.53
C GLN A 164 0.45 -2.77 -9.28
N THR A 165 0.08 -3.31 -10.43
CA THR A 165 -1.07 -2.85 -11.22
C THR A 165 -1.90 -4.02 -11.73
N PHE A 166 -3.08 -3.71 -12.26
CA PHE A 166 -4.06 -4.71 -12.66
C PHE A 166 -4.65 -4.34 -14.02
N ASP A 167 -4.78 -5.32 -14.89
CA ASP A 167 -5.55 -5.18 -16.12
C ASP A 167 -7.01 -5.51 -15.79
N ALA A 168 -7.84 -4.47 -15.69
CA ALA A 168 -9.12 -4.55 -15.00
C ALA A 168 -10.22 -3.67 -15.59
N VAL A 169 -11.46 -4.01 -15.22
CA VAL A 169 -12.62 -3.13 -15.26
C VAL A 169 -13.06 -2.83 -13.84
N ARG A 170 -13.14 -1.55 -13.48
CA ARG A 170 -13.59 -1.09 -12.16
C ARG A 170 -14.72 -0.09 -12.27
N ALA A 171 -15.80 -0.32 -11.52
CA ALA A 171 -16.94 0.57 -11.41
C ALA A 171 -17.11 1.03 -9.96
N GLU A 172 -17.23 2.35 -9.78
CA GLU A 172 -17.53 2.97 -8.49
C GLU A 172 -18.84 3.74 -8.63
N ALA A 173 -19.79 3.53 -7.72
CA ALA A 173 -21.10 4.17 -7.77
C ALA A 173 -21.57 4.61 -6.39
N THR A 174 -22.31 5.71 -6.31
CA THR A 174 -23.00 6.12 -5.06
C THR A 174 -24.50 6.23 -5.30
N ILE A 175 -25.27 5.45 -4.56
CA ILE A 175 -26.73 5.39 -4.63
C ILE A 175 -27.29 5.71 -3.25
N GLY A 176 -27.91 6.88 -3.11
CA GLY A 176 -28.38 7.38 -1.81
C GLY A 176 -27.21 7.47 -0.81
N PRO A 177 -27.30 6.85 0.38
CA PRO A 177 -26.24 6.90 1.38
C PRO A 177 -25.14 5.84 1.20
N VAL A 178 -25.25 4.97 0.18
CA VAL A 178 -24.36 3.81 -0.02
C VAL A 178 -23.44 4.04 -1.20
N SER A 179 -22.15 3.76 -1.00
CA SER A 179 -21.14 3.72 -2.06
C SER A 179 -20.73 2.28 -2.34
N PHE A 180 -20.71 1.92 -3.62
CA PHE A 180 -20.32 0.62 -4.16
C PHE A 180 -19.03 0.75 -4.94
N ASP A 181 -18.18 -0.26 -4.83
CA ASP A 181 -16.93 -0.43 -5.58
C ASP A 181 -16.87 -1.88 -6.05
N GLY A 182 -16.78 -2.08 -7.36
CA GLY A 182 -16.70 -3.39 -7.97
C GLY A 182 -15.58 -3.42 -9.00
N THR A 183 -14.70 -4.40 -8.89
CA THR A 183 -13.61 -4.64 -9.84
C THR A 183 -13.58 -6.09 -10.26
N TYR A 184 -13.37 -6.32 -11.55
CA TYR A 184 -12.91 -7.59 -12.09
C TYR A 184 -11.59 -7.35 -12.82
N ALA A 185 -10.55 -8.09 -12.44
CA ALA A 185 -9.25 -8.05 -13.09
C ALA A 185 -8.88 -9.46 -13.59
N ILE A 186 -8.21 -9.49 -14.73
CA ILE A 186 -7.75 -10.74 -15.38
C ILE A 186 -6.25 -10.99 -15.16
N GLN A 187 -5.54 -9.99 -14.62
CA GLN A 187 -4.09 -10.02 -14.49
C GLN A 187 -3.63 -9.10 -13.36
N GLN A 188 -2.59 -9.54 -12.66
CA GLN A 188 -1.80 -8.77 -11.70
C GLN A 188 -0.37 -8.62 -12.24
N ASP A 189 0.05 -7.39 -12.52
CA ASP A 189 1.46 -7.06 -12.72
C ASP A 189 2.08 -6.77 -11.33
N SER A 190 3.14 -7.48 -10.97
CA SER A 190 3.71 -7.45 -9.62
C SER A 190 4.76 -6.35 -9.43
N ILE A 191 5.11 -6.11 -8.17
CA ILE A 191 6.19 -5.17 -7.78
C ILE A 191 7.59 -5.58 -8.26
N PHE A 192 7.77 -6.79 -8.81
CA PHE A 192 9.09 -7.28 -9.19
C PHE A 192 9.55 -6.77 -10.57
N GLY A 193 8.66 -6.15 -11.35
CA GLY A 193 9.00 -5.49 -12.62
C GLY A 193 9.29 -6.44 -13.79
N SER A 194 9.63 -5.84 -14.94
CA SER A 194 9.80 -6.50 -16.25
C SER A 194 10.71 -7.73 -16.24
N GLU A 195 11.73 -7.74 -15.38
CA GLU A 195 12.80 -8.74 -15.34
C GLU A 195 12.49 -9.93 -14.42
N ALA A 196 11.31 -9.98 -13.80
CA ALA A 196 10.93 -11.03 -12.84
C ALA A 196 10.52 -12.38 -13.48
N GLY A 197 10.69 -12.52 -14.80
CA GLY A 197 10.24 -13.69 -15.55
C GLY A 197 8.74 -13.92 -15.39
N PRO A 198 8.27 -15.16 -15.10
CA PRO A 198 6.84 -15.44 -14.98
C PRO A 198 6.18 -14.79 -13.76
N ARG A 199 6.95 -14.20 -12.83
CA ARG A 199 6.40 -13.46 -11.68
C ARG A 199 6.20 -11.98 -11.98
N ARG A 200 6.55 -11.51 -13.18
CA ARG A 200 6.25 -10.16 -13.65
C ARG A 200 4.74 -9.94 -13.69
N SER A 201 4.03 -10.85 -14.32
CA SER A 201 2.59 -10.81 -14.56
C SER A 201 2.00 -12.15 -14.21
N MET A 202 0.91 -12.15 -13.46
CA MET A 202 0.18 -13.35 -13.06
C MET A 202 -1.27 -13.21 -13.50
N ASP A 203 -1.72 -14.17 -14.31
CA ASP A 203 -3.07 -14.26 -14.85
C ASP A 203 -4.00 -14.92 -13.82
N GLY A 204 -5.28 -14.61 -13.90
CA GLY A 204 -6.29 -15.23 -13.06
C GLY A 204 -7.60 -14.45 -13.00
N ASP A 205 -8.52 -14.92 -12.17
CA ASP A 205 -9.80 -14.28 -11.91
C ASP A 205 -9.78 -13.56 -10.56
N PHE A 206 -9.68 -12.23 -10.61
CA PHE A 206 -9.67 -11.39 -9.40
C PHE A 206 -10.96 -10.57 -9.32
N VAL A 207 -11.75 -10.78 -8.27
CA VAL A 207 -13.01 -10.06 -8.04
C VAL A 207 -12.94 -9.29 -6.72
N PHE A 208 -13.10 -7.98 -6.78
CA PHE A 208 -13.14 -7.12 -5.59
C PHE A 208 -14.46 -6.39 -5.49
N LEU A 209 -15.26 -6.70 -4.47
CA LEU A 209 -16.55 -6.07 -4.23
C LEU A 209 -16.58 -5.41 -2.85
N GLY A 210 -17.12 -4.21 -2.78
CA GLY A 210 -17.32 -3.49 -1.54
C GLY A 210 -18.58 -2.63 -1.57
N ALA A 211 -19.27 -2.58 -0.45
CA ALA A 211 -20.36 -1.65 -0.20
C ALA A 211 -20.13 -0.94 1.13
N SER A 212 -20.22 0.39 1.15
CA SER A 212 -20.00 1.19 2.34
C SER A 212 -21.09 2.22 2.56
N ALA A 213 -21.38 2.52 3.82
CA ALA A 213 -22.36 3.53 4.20
C ALA A 213 -21.83 4.37 5.36
N LYS A 214 -22.13 5.67 5.33
CA LYS A 214 -21.87 6.56 6.46
C LYS A 214 -22.99 6.45 7.48
N LEU A 215 -22.63 6.12 8.71
CA LEU A 215 -23.50 5.97 9.87
C LEU A 215 -23.10 7.00 10.93
N GLY A 216 -23.47 8.25 10.71
CA GLY A 216 -23.04 9.38 11.55
C GLY A 216 -21.54 9.63 11.44
N PRO A 217 -20.75 9.60 12.54
CA PRO A 217 -19.30 9.77 12.51
C PRO A 217 -18.55 8.50 12.04
N MET A 218 -19.26 7.40 11.80
CA MET A 218 -18.69 6.13 11.37
C MET A 218 -18.92 5.86 9.88
N THR A 219 -18.04 5.08 9.27
CA THR A 219 -18.22 4.42 7.98
C THR A 219 -18.20 2.92 8.23
N ALA A 220 -19.28 2.23 7.86
CA ALA A 220 -19.34 0.77 7.84
C ALA A 220 -19.17 0.27 6.40
N LYS A 221 -18.45 -0.83 6.23
CA LYS A 221 -18.21 -1.49 4.94
C LYS A 221 -18.40 -2.99 5.08
N ALA A 222 -19.01 -3.61 4.09
CA ALA A 222 -18.91 -5.04 3.83
C ALA A 222 -18.15 -5.26 2.53
N PHE A 223 -17.35 -6.33 2.45
CA PHE A 223 -16.53 -6.61 1.28
C PHE A 223 -16.39 -8.11 1.01
N SER A 224 -16.08 -8.42 -0.25
CA SER A 224 -15.73 -9.74 -0.76
C SER A 224 -14.55 -9.62 -1.71
N TYR A 225 -13.50 -10.39 -1.48
CA TYR A 225 -12.31 -10.45 -2.33
C TYR A 225 -12.06 -11.90 -2.75
N ILE A 226 -12.09 -12.14 -4.05
CA ILE A 226 -11.80 -13.44 -4.67
C ILE A 226 -10.50 -13.30 -5.44
N LEU A 227 -9.57 -14.21 -5.17
CA LEU A 227 -8.32 -14.39 -5.89
C LEU A 227 -8.30 -15.82 -6.41
N ASP A 228 -8.24 -16.01 -7.71
CA ASP A 228 -7.97 -17.32 -8.30
C ASP A 228 -6.86 -17.20 -9.34
N TYR A 229 -5.69 -17.72 -9.03
CA TYR A 229 -4.50 -17.65 -9.89
C TYR A 229 -4.43 -18.82 -10.86
N ASP A 230 -3.92 -18.56 -12.06
CA ASP A 230 -3.66 -19.56 -13.09
C ASP A 230 -2.23 -20.12 -13.03
N GLU A 231 -1.28 -19.39 -12.43
CA GLU A 231 0.07 -19.89 -12.26
C GLU A 231 0.21 -20.86 -11.10
N ALA A 232 0.73 -22.06 -11.39
CA ALA A 232 0.91 -23.11 -10.38
C ALA A 232 1.74 -22.69 -9.16
N PHE A 233 2.69 -21.75 -9.32
CA PHE A 233 3.49 -21.25 -8.20
C PHE A 233 2.71 -20.24 -7.31
N ALA A 234 1.57 -19.74 -7.78
CA ALA A 234 0.69 -18.79 -7.09
C ALA A 234 -0.60 -19.45 -6.57
N PHE A 235 -0.90 -20.70 -6.93
CA PHE A 235 -2.08 -21.46 -6.45
C PHE A 235 -2.30 -21.43 -4.94
N ALA A 236 -1.22 -21.39 -4.14
CA ALA A 236 -1.34 -21.27 -2.68
C ALA A 236 -2.00 -19.96 -2.20
N ASN A 237 -2.10 -18.97 -3.07
CA ASN A 237 -2.72 -17.67 -2.83
C ASN A 237 -4.18 -17.60 -3.34
N SER A 238 -4.67 -18.60 -4.08
CA SER A 238 -6.08 -18.66 -4.48
C SER A 238 -6.95 -18.76 -3.22
N SER A 239 -7.84 -17.79 -3.04
CA SER A 239 -8.65 -17.63 -1.84
C SER A 239 -9.90 -16.80 -2.06
N GLN A 240 -10.91 -17.05 -1.25
CA GLN A 240 -12.09 -16.18 -1.13
C GLN A 240 -12.13 -15.59 0.28
N THR A 241 -12.34 -14.29 0.38
CA THR A 241 -12.34 -13.54 1.64
C THR A 241 -13.62 -12.72 1.76
N TYR A 242 -14.37 -12.91 2.83
CA TYR A 242 -15.58 -12.14 3.12
C TYR A 242 -15.42 -11.43 4.46
N GLY A 243 -15.73 -10.13 4.50
CA GLY A 243 -15.49 -9.37 5.71
C GLY A 243 -16.32 -8.10 5.85
N ALA A 244 -16.16 -7.49 7.02
CA ALA A 244 -16.75 -6.22 7.37
C ALA A 244 -15.74 -5.35 8.11
N ARG A 245 -15.89 -4.04 7.95
CA ARG A 245 -15.01 -3.03 8.54
C ARG A 245 -15.83 -1.83 9.01
N VAL A 246 -15.47 -1.29 10.16
CA VAL A 246 -16.00 -0.03 10.69
C VAL A 246 -14.83 0.89 11.02
N SER A 247 -14.92 2.14 10.62
CA SER A 247 -13.98 3.19 11.04
C SER A 247 -14.72 4.46 11.41
N GLY A 248 -14.18 5.26 12.33
CA GLY A 248 -14.79 6.52 12.71
C GLY A 248 -13.85 7.42 13.50
N SER A 249 -14.17 8.72 13.49
CA SER A 249 -13.45 9.74 14.23
C SER A 249 -14.43 10.56 15.08
N PHE A 250 -14.26 10.51 16.39
CA PHE A 250 -15.14 11.10 17.39
C PHE A 250 -14.43 12.26 18.10
N PRO A 251 -14.94 13.50 18.02
CA PRO A 251 -14.41 14.58 18.85
C PRO A 251 -14.81 14.35 20.31
N LEU A 252 -13.83 14.10 21.17
CA LEU A 252 -14.06 14.00 22.63
C LEU A 252 -14.06 15.40 23.28
N SER A 253 -13.33 16.34 22.67
CA SER A 253 -13.34 17.76 23.03
C SER A 253 -12.91 18.61 21.83
N LYS A 254 -12.74 19.93 22.02
CA LYS A 254 -12.17 20.82 20.98
C LYS A 254 -10.72 20.45 20.59
N ALA A 255 -9.99 19.78 21.48
CA ALA A 255 -8.57 19.48 21.30
C ALA A 255 -8.27 17.98 21.15
N VAL A 256 -9.19 17.11 21.58
CA VAL A 256 -9.01 15.65 21.62
C VAL A 256 -9.96 14.97 20.65
N LYS A 257 -9.41 14.05 19.83
CA LYS A 257 -10.17 13.20 18.92
C LYS A 257 -9.85 11.73 19.19
N LEU A 258 -10.88 10.89 19.23
CA LEU A 258 -10.75 9.44 19.26
C LEU A 258 -11.01 8.88 17.86
N ASN A 259 -10.05 8.15 17.32
CA ASN A 259 -10.18 7.37 16.10
C ASN A 259 -10.39 5.90 16.47
N VAL A 260 -11.30 5.25 15.77
CA VAL A 260 -11.61 3.83 15.96
C VAL A 260 -11.55 3.15 14.61
N LEU A 261 -10.93 1.98 14.58
CA LEU A 261 -10.97 1.06 13.45
C LEU A 261 -11.22 -0.36 13.97
N ALA A 262 -12.14 -1.08 13.34
CA ALA A 262 -12.33 -2.50 13.56
C ALA A 262 -12.57 -3.18 12.21
N SER A 263 -11.99 -4.35 12.01
CA SER A 263 -12.20 -5.16 10.81
C SER A 263 -12.22 -6.64 11.18
N TYR A 264 -13.10 -7.40 10.53
CA TYR A 264 -13.16 -8.84 10.61
C TYR A 264 -13.32 -9.42 9.22
N ALA A 265 -12.65 -10.52 8.93
CA ALA A 265 -12.89 -11.29 7.71
C ALA A 265 -12.68 -12.79 7.94
N ARG A 266 -13.33 -13.62 7.13
CA ARG A 266 -13.06 -15.05 7.02
C ARG A 266 -12.51 -15.32 5.63
N GLN A 267 -11.39 -16.03 5.55
CA GLN A 267 -10.77 -16.46 4.31
C GLN A 267 -10.76 -17.99 4.22
N SER A 268 -11.06 -18.52 3.04
CA SER A 268 -10.93 -19.94 2.73
C SER A 268 -10.30 -20.14 1.36
N GLY A 269 -9.75 -21.34 1.12
CA GLY A 269 -9.30 -21.74 -0.21
C GLY A 269 -10.47 -21.81 -1.22
N ILE A 270 -10.19 -21.51 -2.49
CA ILE A 270 -11.11 -21.64 -3.63
C ILE A 270 -10.30 -22.01 -4.89
N GLY A 271 -10.96 -22.55 -5.92
CA GLY A 271 -10.40 -22.66 -7.26
C GLY A 271 -9.13 -23.52 -7.27
N SER A 272 -8.03 -22.92 -7.72
CA SER A 272 -6.71 -23.56 -7.79
C SER A 272 -6.03 -23.79 -6.43
N ALA A 273 -6.66 -23.40 -5.31
CA ALA A 273 -6.10 -23.61 -3.97
C ALA A 273 -5.78 -25.10 -3.71
N PRO A 274 -4.52 -25.44 -3.37
CA PRO A 274 -4.09 -26.84 -3.27
C PRO A 274 -4.63 -27.55 -2.03
N VAL A 275 -5.13 -26.79 -1.05
CA VAL A 275 -5.67 -27.32 0.21
C VAL A 275 -6.89 -26.51 0.63
N ALA A 276 -7.89 -27.20 1.16
CA ALA A 276 -8.98 -26.55 1.88
C ALA A 276 -8.46 -26.07 3.24
N TYR A 277 -8.81 -24.85 3.62
CA TYR A 277 -8.52 -24.25 4.91
C TYR A 277 -9.54 -23.17 5.20
N ASP A 278 -9.63 -22.79 6.46
CA ASP A 278 -10.34 -21.59 6.86
C ASP A 278 -9.57 -20.81 7.93
N ALA A 279 -9.43 -19.50 7.73
CA ALA A 279 -8.71 -18.63 8.66
C ALA A 279 -9.47 -17.32 8.91
N ASP A 280 -9.42 -16.84 10.15
CA ASP A 280 -10.00 -15.55 10.55
C ASP A 280 -8.96 -14.44 10.48
N TYR A 281 -9.43 -13.26 10.07
CA TYR A 281 -8.71 -12.01 10.22
C TYR A 281 -9.43 -11.10 11.21
N VAL A 282 -8.67 -10.47 12.11
CA VAL A 282 -9.19 -9.51 13.08
C VAL A 282 -8.25 -8.32 13.13
N LEU A 283 -8.81 -7.10 13.10
CA LEU A 283 -8.08 -5.87 13.37
C LEU A 283 -8.89 -4.98 14.31
N GLY A 284 -8.23 -4.41 15.30
CA GLY A 284 -8.78 -3.37 16.15
C GLY A 284 -7.74 -2.30 16.45
N GLU A 285 -8.07 -1.03 16.21
CA GLU A 285 -7.24 0.11 16.58
C GLU A 285 -8.04 1.18 17.31
N LEU A 286 -7.39 1.81 18.29
CA LEU A 286 -7.86 3.02 18.95
C LEU A 286 -6.75 4.08 18.91
N GLY A 287 -7.09 5.27 18.41
CA GLY A 287 -6.15 6.38 18.26
C GLY A 287 -6.62 7.64 19.00
N LEU A 288 -5.83 8.18 19.91
CA LEU A 288 -6.08 9.45 20.58
C LEU A 288 -5.22 10.56 19.99
N GLY A 289 -5.86 11.50 19.30
CA GLY A 289 -5.24 12.68 18.74
C GLY A 289 -5.34 13.89 19.67
N TYR A 290 -4.22 14.57 19.94
CA TYR A 290 -4.14 15.81 20.73
C TYR A 290 -3.04 16.74 20.22
N GLN A 291 -3.39 17.97 19.81
CA GLN A 291 -2.43 19.01 19.38
C GLN A 291 -1.35 18.53 18.39
N GLY A 292 -1.75 17.71 17.43
CA GLY A 292 -0.87 17.14 16.40
C GLY A 292 -0.07 15.92 16.85
N PHE A 293 -0.15 15.50 18.12
CA PHE A 293 0.22 14.15 18.53
C PHE A 293 -0.94 13.18 18.25
N THR A 294 -0.60 11.93 17.94
CA THR A 294 -1.54 10.81 17.90
C THR A 294 -0.88 9.63 18.59
N LEU A 295 -1.54 9.07 19.61
CA LEU A 295 -1.18 7.79 20.21
C LEU A 295 -2.17 6.74 19.72
N THR A 296 -1.68 5.71 19.04
CA THR A 296 -2.50 4.59 18.55
C THR A 296 -2.08 3.31 19.24
N GLY A 297 -3.04 2.54 19.74
CA GLY A 297 -2.84 1.14 20.12
C GLY A 297 -3.64 0.25 19.17
N GLY A 298 -3.03 -0.85 18.74
CA GLY A 298 -3.63 -1.76 17.78
C GLY A 298 -3.33 -3.22 18.06
N TYR A 299 -4.22 -4.07 17.54
CA TYR A 299 -4.07 -5.52 17.49
C TYR A 299 -4.53 -6.01 16.12
N GLU A 300 -3.69 -6.77 15.45
CA GLU A 300 -4.01 -7.47 14.22
C GLU A 300 -3.77 -8.98 14.38
N LYS A 301 -4.68 -9.78 13.84
CA LYS A 301 -4.53 -11.24 13.70
C LYS A 301 -4.76 -11.65 12.26
N LEU A 302 -3.79 -12.37 11.71
CA LEU A 302 -3.90 -13.22 10.54
C LEU A 302 -3.92 -14.66 11.03
N GLY A 303 -5.12 -15.21 11.21
CA GLY A 303 -5.31 -16.51 11.84
C GLY A 303 -4.79 -17.68 11.01
N ALA A 304 -4.84 -18.88 11.59
CA ALA A 304 -4.47 -20.10 10.88
C ALA A 304 -5.35 -21.31 11.20
N ASP A 305 -5.54 -22.13 10.17
CA ASP A 305 -6.06 -23.48 10.28
C ASP A 305 -4.91 -24.40 10.73
N LYS A 306 -4.97 -24.78 12.01
CA LYS A 306 -3.99 -25.67 12.64
C LYS A 306 -3.92 -27.05 11.98
N ALA A 307 -5.03 -27.57 11.43
CA ALA A 307 -5.07 -28.93 10.91
C ALA A 307 -4.24 -29.10 9.64
N VAL A 308 -4.21 -28.06 8.80
CA VAL A 308 -3.51 -28.06 7.51
C VAL A 308 -2.29 -27.14 7.46
N GLY A 309 -2.05 -26.36 8.52
CA GLY A 309 -0.91 -25.43 8.61
C GLY A 309 -1.00 -24.28 7.61
N LYS A 310 -2.22 -23.82 7.31
CA LYS A 310 -2.48 -22.68 6.42
C LYS A 310 -3.00 -21.49 7.20
N SER A 311 -2.42 -20.35 6.93
CA SER A 311 -2.77 -19.07 7.52
C SER A 311 -3.46 -18.15 6.54
N PHE A 312 -4.10 -17.13 7.09
CA PHE A 312 -4.66 -16.03 6.33
C PHE A 312 -3.54 -15.32 5.54
N GLN A 313 -3.70 -15.21 4.23
CA GLN A 313 -2.76 -14.55 3.32
C GLN A 313 -3.37 -13.29 2.70
N THR A 314 -2.52 -12.32 2.40
CA THR A 314 -2.91 -11.08 1.71
C THR A 314 -1.90 -10.75 0.61
N PRO A 315 -1.85 -11.56 -0.46
CA PRO A 315 -0.81 -11.48 -1.49
C PRO A 315 -0.82 -10.17 -2.30
N LEU A 316 -1.97 -9.47 -2.32
CA LEU A 316 -2.14 -8.20 -3.02
C LEU A 316 -1.99 -6.96 -2.14
N ALA A 317 -1.65 -7.12 -0.86
CA ALA A 317 -1.62 -6.02 0.10
C ALA A 317 -0.37 -5.14 -0.06
N THR A 318 -0.48 -3.90 0.42
CA THR A 318 0.71 -3.06 0.66
C THR A 318 1.38 -3.49 1.95
N LEU A 319 1.97 -4.69 1.92
CA LEU A 319 2.44 -5.43 3.10
C LEU A 319 3.40 -4.63 3.99
N HIS A 320 4.35 -3.89 3.40
CA HIS A 320 5.31 -3.05 4.14
C HIS A 320 4.67 -2.01 5.09
N LYS A 321 3.36 -1.74 4.96
CA LYS A 321 2.63 -0.85 5.86
C LYS A 321 2.22 -1.55 7.18
N PHE A 322 2.18 -2.88 7.19
CA PHE A 322 1.63 -3.71 8.26
C PHE A 322 2.69 -4.67 8.78
N ASN A 323 2.52 -5.13 10.02
CA ASN A 323 3.36 -6.18 10.60
C ASN A 323 4.86 -5.88 10.61
N GLY A 324 5.24 -4.63 10.91
CA GLY A 324 6.63 -4.18 10.96
C GLY A 324 7.22 -3.81 9.59
N TRP A 325 8.20 -2.92 9.59
CA TRP A 325 8.91 -2.48 8.39
C TRP A 325 10.13 -3.34 8.05
N ALA A 326 10.58 -4.20 8.96
CA ALA A 326 11.64 -5.17 8.70
C ALA A 326 11.23 -6.27 7.70
N ASP A 327 9.96 -6.28 7.24
CA ASP A 327 9.45 -7.11 6.15
C ASP A 327 9.60 -8.63 6.41
N LEU A 328 9.56 -9.07 7.68
CA LEU A 328 9.61 -10.49 8.05
C LEU A 328 8.30 -11.24 7.77
N PHE A 329 7.18 -10.51 7.73
CA PHE A 329 5.82 -11.07 7.65
C PHE A 329 5.11 -10.74 6.33
N LEU A 330 5.88 -10.52 5.24
CA LEU A 330 5.32 -10.37 3.89
C LEU A 330 4.53 -11.62 3.43
N THR A 331 4.86 -12.78 4.00
CA THR A 331 4.06 -14.00 3.92
C THR A 331 3.71 -14.41 5.35
N THR A 332 2.42 -14.58 5.65
CA THR A 332 2.01 -14.98 7.00
C THR A 332 2.54 -16.38 7.30
N PRO A 333 3.19 -16.62 8.44
CA PRO A 333 3.64 -17.95 8.85
C PRO A 333 2.48 -18.95 8.89
N GLY A 334 2.74 -20.24 8.65
CA GLY A 334 1.68 -21.27 8.57
C GLY A 334 0.88 -21.48 9.85
N ASN A 335 1.43 -21.08 11.01
CA ASN A 335 0.75 -21.06 12.31
C ASN A 335 0.09 -19.70 12.63
N GLY A 336 -0.03 -18.81 11.65
CA GLY A 336 -0.68 -17.51 11.78
C GLY A 336 0.22 -16.46 12.43
N LEU A 337 -0.30 -15.25 12.54
CA LEU A 337 0.37 -14.08 13.10
C LEU A 337 -0.61 -13.28 13.96
N GLU A 338 -0.16 -12.90 15.13
CA GLU A 338 -0.75 -11.87 15.99
C GLU A 338 0.29 -10.75 16.15
N ASP A 339 -0.13 -9.52 15.92
CA ASP A 339 0.67 -8.30 16.04
C ASP A 339 0.01 -7.34 17.02
N TYR A 340 0.68 -7.07 18.14
CA TYR A 340 0.30 -6.07 19.11
C TYR A 340 1.21 -4.87 18.98
N TYR A 341 0.65 -3.68 18.76
CA TYR A 341 1.47 -2.51 18.52
C TYR A 341 0.95 -1.23 19.17
N VAL A 342 1.90 -0.34 19.42
CA VAL A 342 1.65 1.03 19.88
C VAL A 342 2.46 2.00 19.04
N THR A 343 1.79 2.98 18.45
CA THR A 343 2.39 4.03 17.63
C THR A 343 2.24 5.39 18.32
N LEU A 344 3.33 6.14 18.42
CA LEU A 344 3.31 7.57 18.72
C LEU A 344 3.69 8.35 17.47
N ALA A 345 2.78 9.18 16.97
CA ALA A 345 3.00 10.04 15.82
C ALA A 345 2.89 11.52 16.20
N LYS A 346 3.65 12.37 15.51
CA LYS A 346 3.61 13.83 15.69
C LYS A 346 3.74 14.56 14.35
N VAL A 347 2.79 15.44 14.08
CA VAL A 347 2.88 16.45 13.01
C VAL A 347 3.33 17.79 13.60
N PHE A 348 4.32 18.41 12.95
CA PHE A 348 4.91 19.69 13.34
C PHE A 348 4.48 20.78 12.34
N PRO A 349 3.32 21.43 12.53
CA PRO A 349 2.71 22.29 11.51
C PRO A 349 3.44 23.62 11.26
N LYS A 350 4.41 23.99 12.11
CA LYS A 350 5.05 25.32 12.10
C LYS A 350 6.58 25.25 12.21
N VAL A 351 7.23 24.47 11.35
CA VAL A 351 8.70 24.49 11.24
C VAL A 351 9.08 25.37 10.06
N LYS A 352 9.78 26.48 10.30
CA LYS A 352 10.09 27.46 9.23
C LYS A 352 11.05 26.90 8.17
N ALA A 353 11.94 25.99 8.55
CA ALA A 353 12.97 25.45 7.66
C ALA A 353 12.46 24.35 6.71
N VAL A 354 11.40 23.63 7.09
CA VAL A 354 10.89 22.47 6.35
C VAL A 354 9.36 22.41 6.41
N GLN A 355 8.73 21.99 5.32
CA GLN A 355 7.27 21.92 5.22
C GLN A 355 6.76 20.53 5.58
N GLY A 356 5.65 20.46 6.33
CA GLY A 356 4.97 19.19 6.61
C GLY A 356 5.78 18.19 7.43
N LEU A 357 6.71 18.66 8.28
CA LEU A 357 7.51 17.78 9.14
C LEU A 357 6.59 16.89 9.98
N ASN A 358 6.83 15.59 9.90
CA ASN A 358 6.13 14.58 10.68
C ASN A 358 7.10 13.48 11.10
N ALA A 359 6.83 12.89 12.26
CA ALA A 359 7.59 11.75 12.77
C ALA A 359 6.63 10.74 13.39
N ASN A 360 7.01 9.47 13.38
CA ASN A 360 6.35 8.46 14.18
C ASN A 360 7.34 7.39 14.64
N VAL A 361 6.98 6.73 15.73
CA VAL A 361 7.65 5.55 16.25
C VAL A 361 6.59 4.51 16.56
N THR A 362 6.80 3.26 16.16
CA THR A 362 5.91 2.14 16.47
C THR A 362 6.72 1.03 17.13
N TYR A 363 6.18 0.45 18.19
CA TYR A 363 6.69 -0.78 18.76
C TYR A 363 5.71 -1.91 18.48
N HIS A 364 6.23 -3.06 18.06
CA HIS A 364 5.48 -4.28 17.77
C HIS A 364 5.93 -5.44 18.67
N GLU A 365 4.99 -6.28 19.08
CA GLU A 365 5.25 -7.64 19.55
C GLU A 365 4.51 -8.65 18.67
N PHE A 366 5.26 -9.59 18.10
CA PHE A 366 4.74 -10.59 17.18
C PHE A 366 4.66 -11.98 17.82
N ARG A 367 3.53 -12.65 17.62
CA ARG A 367 3.29 -14.02 18.08
C ARG A 367 2.61 -14.85 17.00
N SER A 368 2.65 -16.16 17.13
CA SER A 368 1.79 -17.04 16.33
C SER A 368 0.39 -17.14 16.92
N ASP A 369 -0.63 -17.13 16.06
CA ASP A 369 -2.01 -17.44 16.44
C ASP A 369 -2.11 -18.85 17.04
N VAL A 370 -1.58 -19.83 16.30
CA VAL A 370 -1.55 -21.22 16.75
C VAL A 370 -0.30 -21.45 17.60
N GLY A 371 -0.51 -21.77 18.87
CA GLY A 371 0.55 -22.17 19.81
C GLY A 371 1.19 -21.02 20.58
N GLY A 372 0.86 -19.75 20.28
CA GLY A 372 1.32 -18.59 21.06
C GLY A 372 2.84 -18.41 21.07
N VAL A 373 3.52 -18.84 20.00
CA VAL A 373 4.99 -18.77 19.89
C VAL A 373 5.39 -17.31 19.73
N LYS A 374 6.25 -16.80 20.61
CA LYS A 374 6.80 -15.46 20.47
C LYS A 374 7.78 -15.42 19.30
N PHE A 375 7.43 -14.71 18.24
CA PHE A 375 8.26 -14.58 17.04
C PHE A 375 9.40 -13.60 17.26
N GLY A 376 9.08 -12.42 17.77
CA GLY A 376 10.05 -11.35 17.99
C GLY A 376 9.34 -10.05 18.40
N THR A 377 10.12 -8.97 18.41
CA THR A 377 9.65 -7.61 18.67
C THR A 377 10.32 -6.66 17.71
N GLU A 378 9.68 -5.54 17.38
CA GLU A 378 10.25 -4.59 16.43
C GLU A 378 10.03 -3.15 16.88
N LEU A 379 11.04 -2.32 16.62
CA LEU A 379 10.95 -0.88 16.76
C LEU A 379 11.12 -0.21 15.40
N ASP A 380 10.09 0.53 15.01
CA ASP A 380 10.02 1.29 13.78
C ASP A 380 10.07 2.78 14.07
N ALA A 381 10.79 3.55 13.26
CA ALA A 381 10.85 5.00 13.37
C ALA A 381 10.93 5.68 12.00
N SER A 382 10.19 6.76 11.81
CA SER A 382 10.26 7.54 10.58
C SER A 382 10.21 9.04 10.81
N LEU A 383 10.82 9.77 9.88
CA LEU A 383 10.83 11.23 9.80
C LEU A 383 10.64 11.64 8.34
N GLY A 384 9.60 12.41 8.06
CA GLY A 384 9.30 12.91 6.72
C GLY A 384 9.09 14.41 6.70
N PHE A 385 9.58 15.08 5.65
CA PHE A 385 9.37 16.51 5.44
C PHE A 385 9.57 16.90 3.97
N LYS A 386 9.26 18.15 3.61
CA LYS A 386 9.50 18.70 2.28
C LYS A 386 10.41 19.92 2.31
N THR A 387 11.26 20.04 1.30
CA THR A 387 11.98 21.28 0.94
C THR A 387 11.61 21.68 -0.48
N LYS A 388 10.88 22.79 -0.63
CA LYS A 388 10.28 23.16 -1.92
C LYS A 388 9.46 21.99 -2.49
N LYS A 389 9.80 21.52 -3.71
CA LYS A 389 9.13 20.40 -4.38
C LYS A 389 9.65 19.02 -3.97
N VAL A 390 10.76 18.94 -3.25
CA VAL A 390 11.39 17.67 -2.87
C VAL A 390 10.81 17.17 -1.55
N GLY A 391 10.26 15.96 -1.54
CA GLY A 391 9.94 15.20 -0.35
C GLY A 391 11.13 14.39 0.13
N TRP A 392 11.39 14.41 1.43
CA TRP A 392 12.44 13.67 2.11
C TRP A 392 11.82 12.70 3.10
N LEU A 393 12.38 11.50 3.17
CA LEU A 393 11.98 10.49 4.12
C LEU A 393 13.22 9.76 4.66
N VAL A 394 13.24 9.61 5.97
CA VAL A 394 14.10 8.66 6.68
C VAL A 394 13.18 7.66 7.37
N LYS A 395 13.45 6.36 7.18
CA LYS A 395 12.81 5.29 7.96
C LYS A 395 13.87 4.39 8.55
N TYR A 396 13.57 3.80 9.69
CA TYR A 396 14.39 2.79 10.33
C TYR A 396 13.49 1.70 10.92
N ALA A 397 13.93 0.46 10.85
CA ALA A 397 13.31 -0.71 11.46
C ALA A 397 14.38 -1.51 12.21
N ASN A 398 14.06 -2.02 13.39
CA ASN A 398 14.92 -2.91 14.16
C ASN A 398 14.09 -4.05 14.73
N TYR A 399 14.18 -5.21 14.09
CA TYR A 399 13.55 -6.44 14.51
C TYR A 399 14.51 -7.28 15.36
N ASN A 400 14.10 -7.60 16.58
CA ASN A 400 14.78 -8.55 17.45
C ASN A 400 14.06 -9.90 17.41
N ALA A 401 14.77 -10.91 16.90
CA ALA A 401 14.23 -12.24 16.69
C ALA A 401 14.17 -13.05 17.98
N ASN A 402 13.16 -13.93 18.08
CA ASN A 402 13.09 -14.95 19.12
C ASN A 402 12.97 -16.36 18.52
N LYS A 403 11.83 -16.66 17.86
CA LYS A 403 11.56 -17.98 17.24
C LYS A 403 11.29 -17.92 15.75
N LEU A 404 11.30 -16.73 15.14
CA LEU A 404 11.12 -16.57 13.70
C LEU A 404 12.08 -15.50 13.17
N GLY A 405 12.71 -15.82 12.03
CA GLY A 405 13.67 -14.94 11.38
C GLY A 405 15.00 -14.85 12.12
N VAL A 406 15.70 -13.76 11.88
CA VAL A 406 16.96 -13.36 12.50
C VAL A 406 16.85 -11.89 12.88
N ASP A 407 17.73 -11.41 13.76
CA ASP A 407 17.83 -9.98 14.03
C ASP A 407 18.05 -9.22 12.72
N ARG A 408 17.31 -8.14 12.51
CA ARG A 408 17.33 -7.38 11.25
C ARG A 408 17.14 -5.90 11.50
N GLU A 409 18.08 -5.13 10.99
CA GLU A 409 18.00 -3.67 10.95
C GLU A 409 17.88 -3.19 9.51
N ILE A 410 17.03 -2.20 9.27
CA ILE A 410 16.90 -1.60 7.94
C ILE A 410 16.85 -0.08 8.05
N LEU A 411 17.64 0.60 7.22
CA LEU A 411 17.64 2.06 7.08
C LEU A 411 17.21 2.44 5.67
N TRP A 412 16.23 3.34 5.55
CA TRP A 412 15.86 3.95 4.29
C TRP A 412 16.14 5.44 4.29
N LEU A 413 16.75 5.93 3.22
CA LEU A 413 16.86 7.35 2.90
C LEU A 413 16.25 7.58 1.53
N GLN A 414 15.32 8.52 1.42
CA GLN A 414 14.61 8.77 0.17
C GLN A 414 14.47 10.26 -0.11
N ALA A 415 14.61 10.62 -1.38
CA ALA A 415 14.23 11.90 -1.93
C ALA A 415 13.31 11.70 -3.14
N GLU A 416 12.22 12.46 -3.21
CA GLU A 416 11.22 12.32 -4.26
C GLU A 416 10.73 13.67 -4.77
N VAL A 417 10.47 13.75 -6.06
CA VAL A 417 9.76 14.86 -6.69
C VAL A 417 8.65 14.27 -7.58
N ALA A 418 7.42 14.72 -7.37
CA ALA A 418 6.27 14.33 -8.18
C ALA A 418 5.48 15.58 -8.59
N PHE A 419 4.99 15.59 -9.83
CA PHE A 419 4.19 16.66 -10.41
C PHE A 419 3.26 16.16 -11.51
#